data_AF-A0A810DSH1-F1
#
_entry.id   AF-A0A810DSH1-F1
#
_cell.length_a   1.000
_cell.length_b   1.000
_cell.length_c   1.000
_cell.angle_alpha   90.00
_cell.angle_beta   90.00
_cell.angle_gamma   90.00
#
_symmetry.space_group_name_H-M   'P 1'
#
loop_
_entity.id
_entity.type
_entity.pdbx_description
1 polymer ?
#
loop_
_entity_poly.entity_id
_entity_poly.type
_entity_poly.pdbx_seq_one_letter_code
_entity_poly.pdbx_strand_id
1 'polypeptide(L)' 'MRLELNVKAVEKFMKRKGWDDKDLANNIGVSKVQVYRVFKGQRSPGNEFIAGLLSCEGAGLSLFRFEGSLPKGIEIEEDG' A
#
# COMPACT_ATOMS: atom_id res chain seq x y z
N MET A 1 -11.42 -2.95 9.37
CA MET A 1 -10.24 -3.40 8.61
C MET A 1 -9.86 -2.31 7.63
N ARG A 2 -8.64 -1.76 7.75
CA ARG A 2 -8.18 -0.63 6.93
C ARG A 2 -6.87 -1.02 6.26
N LEU A 3 -6.72 -0.75 4.95
CA LEU A 3 -5.45 -0.95 4.28
C LEU A 3 -4.52 0.23 4.58
N GLU A 4 -3.30 -0.08 4.98
CA GLU A 4 -2.23 0.86 5.22
C GLU A 4 -1.02 0.57 4.34
N LEU A 5 -0.20 1.60 4.14
CA LEU A 5 1.10 1.44 3.51
C LEU A 5 2.08 0.78 4.47
N ASN A 6 2.76 -0.28 4.02
CA ASN A 6 3.92 -0.80 4.72
C ASN A 6 5.15 0.07 4.41
N VAL A 7 5.28 1.19 5.12
CA VAL A 7 6.29 2.23 4.85
C VAL A 7 7.69 1.63 4.69
N LYS A 8 8.13 0.75 5.60
CA LYS A 8 9.46 0.12 5.52
C LYS A 8 9.66 -0.71 4.25
N ALA A 9 8.63 -1.45 3.82
CA ALA A 9 8.69 -2.24 2.60
C ALA A 9 8.74 -1.36 1.34
N VAL A 10 7.98 -0.26 1.35
CA VAL A 10 7.97 0.72 0.26
C VAL A 10 9.29 1.48 0.18
N GLU A 11 9.86 1.92 1.30
CA GLU A 11 11.20 2.54 1.33
C GLU A 11 12.27 1.60 0.77
N LYS A 12 12.22 0.31 1.14
CA LYS A 12 13.12 -0.71 0.58
C LYS A 12 12.89 -0.90 -0.92
N PHE A 13 11.64 -0.85 -1.38
CA PHE A 13 11.29 -0.92 -2.80
C PHE A 13 11.84 0.30 -3.57
N MET A 14 11.59 1.51 -3.09
CA MET A 14 12.11 2.75 -3.66
C MET A 14 13.63 2.76 -3.70
N LYS A 15 14.30 2.32 -2.63
CA LYS A 15 15.77 2.22 -2.59
C LYS A 15 16.32 1.29 -3.68
N ARG A 16 15.65 0.17 -3.98
CA ARG A 16 16.07 -0.74 -5.08
C ARG A 16 15.87 -0.11 -6.46
N LYS A 17 14.86 0.76 -6.60
CA LYS A 17 14.57 1.50 -7.83
C LYS A 17 15.38 2.80 -7.96
N GLY A 18 16.07 3.23 -6.90
CA GLY A 18 16.77 4.52 -6.86
C GLY A 18 15.82 5.72 -6.82
N TRP A 19 14.62 5.55 -6.26
CA TRP A 19 13.57 6.57 -6.22
C TRP A 19 13.56 7.34 -4.91
N ASP A 20 13.31 8.64 -5.00
CA ASP A 20 12.86 9.48 -3.89
C ASP A 20 11.31 9.63 -3.87
N ASP A 21 10.77 10.40 -2.92
CA ASP A 21 9.32 10.64 -2.82
C ASP A 21 8.73 11.34 -4.06
N LYS A 22 9.52 12.17 -4.76
CA LYS A 22 9.10 12.83 -6.01
C LYS A 22 9.01 11.81 -7.12
N ASP A 23 10.03 10.96 -7.25
CA ASP A 23 10.07 9.91 -8.25
C ASP A 23 8.91 8.95 -8.03
N LEU A 24 8.65 8.54 -6.79
CA LEU A 24 7.50 7.71 -6.48
C LEU A 24 6.21 8.37 -6.95
N ALA A 25 5.97 9.63 -6.58
CA ALA A 25 4.77 10.38 -6.97
C ALA A 25 4.59 10.41 -8.50
N ASN A 26 5.66 10.69 -9.23
CA ASN A 26 5.66 10.74 -10.69
C ASN A 26 5.40 9.36 -11.32
N ASN A 27 6.04 8.31 -10.82
CA ASN A 27 5.94 6.96 -11.37
C ASN A 27 4.56 6.33 -11.11
N ILE A 28 3.93 6.62 -9.97
CA ILE A 28 2.60 6.06 -9.62
C ILE A 28 1.44 6.99 -9.99
N GLY A 29 1.72 8.16 -10.57
CA GLY A 29 0.71 9.09 -11.08
C GLY A 29 -0.10 9.83 -10.01
N VAL A 30 0.51 10.18 -8.87
CA VAL A 30 -0.15 10.91 -7.77
C VAL A 30 0.61 12.18 -7.37
N SER A 31 -0.01 13.05 -6.57
CA SER A 31 0.68 14.23 -6.06
C SER A 31 1.69 13.89 -4.95
N LYS A 32 2.78 14.68 -4.84
CA LYS A 32 3.71 14.57 -3.70
C LYS A 32 3.02 14.71 -2.34
N VAL A 33 2.01 15.56 -2.25
CA VAL A 33 1.25 15.76 -1.00
C VAL A 33 0.50 14.48 -0.62
N GLN A 34 -0.01 13.74 -1.60
CA GLN A 34 -0.63 12.44 -1.37
C GLN A 34 0.39 11.42 -0.88
N VAL A 35 1.58 11.33 -1.50
CA VAL A 35 2.69 10.50 -1.01
C VAL A 35 3.01 10.84 0.45
N TYR A 36 3.26 12.11 0.74
CA TYR A 36 3.58 12.57 2.10
C TYR A 36 2.50 12.18 3.12
N ARG A 37 1.21 12.43 2.82
CA ARG A 37 0.10 12.12 3.73
C ARG A 37 -0.05 10.61 3.97
N VAL A 38 0.18 9.79 2.95
CA VAL A 38 0.12 8.33 3.07
C VAL A 38 1.31 7.81 3.88
N PHE A 39 2.53 8.28 3.61
CA PHE A 39 3.73 7.89 4.36
C PHE A 39 3.67 8.30 5.84
N LYS A 40 3.05 9.44 6.15
CA LYS A 40 2.82 9.90 7.52
C LYS A 40 1.63 9.22 8.22
N GLY A 41 0.93 8.31 7.55
CA GLY A 41 -0.28 7.66 8.09
C GLY A 41 -1.48 8.60 8.25
N GLN A 42 -1.40 9.84 7.75
CA GLN A 42 -2.48 10.82 7.83
C GLN A 42 -3.66 10.43 6.93
N ARG A 43 -3.40 9.65 5.88
CA ARG A 43 -4.41 9.06 5.00
C ARG A 43 -4.04 7.64 4.61
N SER A 44 -5.06 6.83 4.33
CA SER A 44 -4.85 5.53 3.68
C SER A 44 -4.47 5.74 2.22
N PRO A 45 -3.72 4.78 1.63
CA PRO A 45 -3.59 4.73 0.19
C PRO A 45 -4.97 4.48 -0.44
N GLY A 46 -5.40 5.38 -1.32
CA GLY A 46 -6.63 5.20 -2.12
C GLY A 46 -6.37 4.35 -3.37
N ASN A 47 -7.43 4.07 -4.14
CA ASN A 47 -7.37 3.18 -5.30
C ASN A 47 -6.30 3.59 -6.33
N GLU A 48 -6.19 4.87 -6.66
CA GLU A 48 -5.16 5.38 -7.59
C GLU A 48 -3.74 5.13 -7.07
N PHE A 49 -3.50 5.36 -5.78
CA PHE A 49 -2.20 5.12 -5.16
C PHE A 49 -1.85 3.62 -5.19
N ILE A 50 -2.82 2.77 -4.85
CA ILE A 50 -2.64 1.31 -4.84
C ILE A 50 -2.37 0.80 -6.25
N ALA A 51 -3.21 1.19 -7.21
CA ALA A 51 -3.07 0.78 -8.60
C ALA A 51 -1.74 1.25 -9.21
N GLY A 52 -1.36 2.52 -8.99
CA GLY A 52 -0.09 3.06 -9.48
C GLY A 52 1.13 2.38 -8.83
N LEU A 53 1.05 2.03 -7.55
CA LEU A 53 2.15 1.31 -6.90
C LEU A 53 2.25 -0.14 -7.41
N LEU A 54 1.11 -0.83 -7.59
CA LEU A 54 1.06 -2.22 -8.06
C LEU A 54 1.34 -2.37 -9.56
N SER A 55 1.19 -1.32 -10.36
CA SER A 55 1.60 -1.33 -11.77
C SER A 55 3.12 -1.27 -11.96
N CYS A 56 3.86 -0.89 -10.92
CA CYS A 56 5.31 -0.83 -10.97
C CYS A 56 5.92 -2.24 -10.95
N GLU A 57 6.86 -2.51 -11.86
CA GLU A 57 7.56 -3.79 -11.90
C GLU A 57 8.26 -4.10 -10.57
N GLY A 58 8.04 -5.30 -10.03
CA GLY A 58 8.60 -5.76 -8.76
C GLY A 58 7.88 -5.21 -7.52
N ALA A 59 6.77 -4.49 -7.69
CA ALA A 59 5.83 -4.23 -6.63
C ALA A 59 5.00 -5.48 -6.32
N GLY A 60 4.53 -5.58 -5.08
CA GLY A 60 3.69 -6.69 -4.64
C GLY A 60 2.82 -6.28 -3.46
N LEU A 61 1.87 -7.15 -3.10
CA LEU A 61 0.91 -6.87 -2.03
C LEU A 61 1.56 -6.66 -0.65
N SER A 62 2.80 -7.15 -0.46
CA SER A 62 3.59 -6.94 0.77
C SER A 62 3.96 -5.48 1.03
N LEU A 63 3.77 -4.60 0.04
CA LEU A 63 3.87 -3.15 0.19
C LEU A 63 2.71 -2.55 1.00
N PHE A 64 1.68 -3.34 1.30
CA PHE A 64 0.54 -2.94 2.10
C PHE A 64 0.36 -3.88 3.30
N ARG A 65 -0.38 -3.41 4.31
CA ARG A 65 -0.80 -4.19 5.47
C ARG A 65 -2.24 -3.87 5.83
N PHE A 66 -2.94 -4.81 6.43
CA PHE A 66 -4.25 -4.55 7.02
C PHE A 66 -4.09 -4.19 8.49
N GLU A 67 -4.73 -3.09 8.87
CA GLU A 67 -4.94 -2.70 10.25
C GLU A 67 -6.30 -3.22 10.73
N GLY A 68 -6.29 -3.82 11.93
CA GLY A 68 -7.46 -4.41 12.60
C GLY A 68 -7.37 -5.93 12.73
N SER A 69 -8.24 -6.48 13.56
CA SER A 69 -8.42 -7.93 13.64
C SER A 69 -8.99 -8.47 12.33
N LEU A 70 -8.54 -9.67 11.95
CA LEU A 70 -9.20 -10.43 10.90
C LEU A 70 -10.67 -10.63 11.30
N PRO A 71 -11.61 -10.57 10.34
CA PRO A 71 -12.99 -10.93 10.64
C PRO A 71 -13.00 -12.36 11.22
N LYS A 72 -13.88 -12.60 12.19
CA LYS A 72 -14.16 -13.97 12.62
C LYS A 72 -14.63 -14.72 11.36
N GLY A 73 -13.97 -15.83 11.03
CA GLY A 73 -14.36 -16.64 9.89
C GLY A 73 -15.84 -17.01 9.98
N ILE A 74 -16.47 -17.22 8.83
CA ILE A 74 -17.80 -17.85 8.81
C ILE A 74 -17.56 -19.32 9.17
N GLU A 75 -18.11 -19.76 10.29
CA GLU A 75 -18.27 -21.19 10.56
C GLU A 75 -19.25 -21.72 9.52
N ILE A 76 -18.75 -22.47 8.54
CA ILE A 76 -19.60 -23.21 7.62
C ILE A 76 -19.98 -24.46 8.41
N GLU A 77 -21.21 -24.51 8.91
CA GLU A 77 -21.80 -25.75 9.37
C GLU A 77 -21.88 -26.67 8.14
N GLU A 78 -21.04 -27.72 8.11
CA GLU A 78 -21.22 -28.80 7.15
C GLU A 78 -22.50 -29.53 7.55
N ASP A 79 -23.59 -29.29 6.81
CA ASP A 79 -24.80 -30.10 6.87
C ASP A 79 -24.40 -31.54 6.51
N GLY A 80 -24.45 -32.42 7.52
CA GLY A 80 -24.10 -33.85 7.44
C GLY A 80 -25.12 -34.70 6.69
#